data_AF-A0A530RDS2-F1
#
_entry.id   AF-A0A530RDS2-F1
#
_cell.length_a   1.000
_cell.length_b   1.000
_cell.length_c   1.000
_cell.angle_alpha   90.00
_cell.angle_beta   90.00
_cell.angle_gamma   90.00
#
_symmetry.space_group_name_H-M   'P 1'
#
loop_
_entity.id
_entity.type
_entity.pdbx_description
1 polymer ?
#
loop_
_entity_poly.entity_id
_entity_poly.type
_entity_poly.pdbx_seq_one_letter_code
_entity_poly.pdbx_strand_id
1 'polypeptide(L)' 'MHSGKMKRTATCSCQAVELVLAGEPRRVYACSCMECQRCTGTAFSYRAIYADSALIGHKG' A
#
# COMPACT_ATOMS: atom_id res chain seq x y z
N MET A 1 18.91 -3.70 -5.83
CA MET A 1 18.33 -4.86 -6.53
C MET A 1 17.27 -5.47 -5.65
N HIS A 2 15.99 -5.30 -5.98
CA HIS A 2 14.89 -6.01 -5.32
C HIS A 2 14.13 -6.78 -6.40
N SER A 3 14.17 -8.10 -6.26
CA SER A 3 13.79 -9.11 -7.24
C SER A 3 12.27 -9.14 -7.44
N GLY A 4 11.82 -9.17 -8.71
CA GLY A 4 10.42 -9.08 -9.15
C GLY A 4 9.50 -10.26 -8.78
N LYS A 5 9.75 -10.95 -7.65
CA LYS A 5 8.90 -12.03 -7.10
C LYS A 5 8.32 -11.71 -5.72
N MET A 6 8.50 -10.48 -5.21
CA MET A 6 7.99 -10.14 -3.88
C MET A 6 6.46 -9.96 -3.92
N LYS A 7 5.75 -10.59 -2.98
CA LYS A 7 4.34 -10.32 -2.71
C LYS A 7 4.25 -9.41 -1.49
N ARG A 8 3.32 -8.45 -1.51
CA ARG A 8 3.05 -7.56 -0.37
C ARG A 8 1.55 -7.58 -0.05
N THR A 9 1.24 -7.64 1.23
CA THR A 9 -0.13 -7.63 1.73
C THR A 9 -0.46 -6.26 2.30
N ALA A 10 -1.63 -5.72 1.95
CA ALA A 10 -2.17 -4.51 2.54
C ALA A 10 -3.50 -4.82 3.22
N THR A 11 -3.75 -4.25 4.39
CA THR A 11 -4.98 -4.46 5.16
C THR A 11 -5.56 -3.14 5.64
N CYS A 12 -6.88 -3.05 5.79
CA CYS A 12 -7.48 -1.92 6.52
C CYS A 12 -7.15 -2.04 8.01
N SER A 13 -7.16 -0.91 8.74
CA SER A 13 -7.03 -0.91 10.21
C SER A 13 -8.11 -1.76 10.90
N CYS A 14 -9.26 -1.90 10.24
CA CYS A 14 -10.37 -2.75 10.67
C CYS A 14 -10.19 -4.25 10.42
N GLN A 15 -9.18 -4.64 9.62
CA GLN A 15 -8.94 -6.00 9.12
C GLN A 15 -10.07 -6.62 8.27
N ALA A 16 -11.15 -5.91 7.98
CA ALA A 16 -12.23 -6.36 7.11
C ALA A 16 -11.84 -6.46 5.63
N VAL A 17 -10.76 -5.79 5.21
CA VAL A 17 -10.26 -5.78 3.83
C VAL A 17 -8.79 -6.19 3.79
N GLU A 18 -8.45 -7.09 2.88
CA GLU A 18 -7.10 -7.55 2.55
C GLU A 18 -6.85 -7.48 1.04
N LEU A 19 -5.70 -6.95 0.64
CA LEU A 19 -5.20 -6.92 -0.74
C LEU A 19 -3.84 -7.62 -0.80
N VAL A 20 -3.60 -8.39 -1.87
CA VAL A 20 -2.30 -9.00 -2.17
C VAL A 20 -1.78 -8.45 -3.49
N LEU A 21 -0.60 -7.84 -3.43
CA LEU A 21 0.06 -7.19 -4.56
C LEU A 21 1.33 -7.97 -4.94
N ALA A 22 1.57 -8.13 -6.23
CA ALA A 22 2.77 -8.76 -6.77
C ALA A 22 3.76 -7.73 -7.33
N GLY A 23 5.04 -8.06 -7.22
CA GLY A 23 6.12 -7.24 -7.77
C GLY A 23 6.39 -5.98 -6.96
N GLU A 24 7.13 -5.06 -7.58
CA GLU A 24 7.57 -3.83 -6.93
C GLU A 24 6.58 -2.66 -7.17
N PRO A 25 6.41 -1.77 -6.19
CA PRO A 25 5.62 -0.56 -6.38
C PRO A 25 6.29 0.34 -7.42
N ARG A 26 5.47 1.06 -8.19
CA ARG A 26 5.93 2.10 -9.12
C ARG A 26 6.59 3.26 -8.37
N ARG A 27 6.11 3.55 -7.16
CA ARG A 27 6.63 4.61 -6.29
C ARG A 27 6.33 4.28 -4.83
N VAL A 28 7.28 4.55 -3.95
CA VAL A 28 7.08 4.66 -2.51
C VAL A 28 7.43 6.09 -2.11
N TYR A 29 6.61 6.73 -1.28
CA TYR A 29 6.82 8.11 -0.87
C TYR A 29 6.35 8.36 0.56
N ALA A 30 6.99 9.33 1.22
CA ALA A 30 6.48 9.92 2.44
C ALA A 30 5.56 11.09 2.09
N CYS A 31 4.45 11.24 2.81
CA CYS A 31 3.49 12.32 2.62
C CYS A 31 3.13 12.97 3.95
N SER A 32 3.00 14.31 3.92
CA SER A 32 2.60 15.15 5.04
C SER A 32 1.32 15.95 4.76
N CYS A 33 0.56 15.59 3.72
CA CYS A 33 -0.68 16.33 3.43
C CYS A 33 -1.75 16.06 4.51
N MET A 34 -2.67 17.00 4.69
CA MET A 34 -3.73 16.91 5.70
C MET A 34 -4.61 15.66 5.55
N GLU A 35 -4.83 15.19 4.31
CA GLU A 35 -5.58 13.95 4.10
C GLU A 35 -4.84 12.73 4.63
N CYS A 36 -3.54 12.62 4.35
CA CYS A 36 -2.70 11.56 4.88
C CYS A 36 -2.69 11.59 6.41
N GLN A 37 -2.49 12.78 6.99
CA GLN A 37 -2.48 12.97 8.44
C GLN A 37 -3.83 12.60 9.07
N ARG A 38 -4.95 12.98 8.47
CA ARG A 38 -6.30 12.65 8.96
C ARG A 38 -6.61 11.15 8.87
N CYS A 39 -6.18 10.48 7.80
CA CYS A 39 -6.42 9.04 7.62
C CYS A 39 -5.59 8.17 8.57
N THR A 40 -4.36 8.57 8.92
CA THR A 40 -3.44 7.74 9.74
C THR A 40 -3.24 8.25 11.16
N GLY A 41 -3.61 9.50 11.47
CA GLY A 41 -3.35 10.14 12.76
C GLY A 41 -1.87 10.50 12.99
N THR A 42 -1.01 10.34 11.99
CA THR A 42 0.44 10.59 12.08
C THR A 42 0.85 11.88 11.36
N ALA A 43 1.96 12.51 11.77
CA ALA A 43 2.47 13.70 11.10
C ALA A 43 2.93 13.45 9.65
N PHE A 44 3.49 12.25 9.41
CA PHE A 44 3.88 11.75 8.10
C PHE A 44 3.39 10.31 7.93
N SER A 45 3.09 9.89 6.71
CA SER A 45 2.83 8.49 6.38
C SER A 45 3.56 8.05 5.12
N TYR A 46 3.92 6.77 5.08
CA TYR A 46 4.47 6.14 3.88
C TYR A 46 3.35 5.52 3.05
N ARG A 47 3.38 5.76 1.75
CA ARG A 47 2.42 5.20 0.78
C ARG A 47 3.16 4.58 -0.39
N ALA A 48 2.54 3.56 -0.98
CA ALA A 48 3.06 2.87 -2.15
C ALA A 48 2.01 2.87 -3.27
N ILE A 49 2.45 3.15 -4.50
CA ILE A 49 1.60 3.14 -5.70
C ILE A 49 1.97 1.93 -6.53
N TYR A 50 0.97 1.10 -6.85
CA TYR A 50 1.11 -0.06 -7.73
C TYR A 50 0.35 0.16 -9.03
N ALA A 51 0.69 -0.63 -10.06
CA ALA A 51 -0.19 -0.78 -11.21
C ALA A 51 -1.40 -1.64 -10.82
N ASP A 52 -2.54 -1.43 -11.47
CA ASP A 52 -3.74 -2.23 -11.22
C ASP A 52 -3.49 -3.74 -11.46
N SER A 53 -2.72 -4.05 -12.51
CA SER A 53 -2.27 -5.41 -12.84
C SER A 53 -1.40 -6.08 -11.76
N ALA A 54 -0.93 -5.33 -10.76
CA ALA A 54 -0.19 -5.91 -9.64
C ALA A 54 -1.13 -6.51 -8.59
N LEU A 55 -2.43 -6.19 -8.60
CA LEU A 55 -3.41 -6.76 -7.68
C LEU A 55 -3.72 -8.20 -8.08
N ILE A 56 -3.28 -9.13 -7.23
CA ILE A 56 -3.43 -10.58 -7.45
C ILE A 56 -4.36 -11.24 -6.42
N GLY A 57 -4.92 -10.47 -5.49
CA GLY A 57 -5.91 -10.96 -4.53
C GLY A 57 -6.61 -9.81 -3.79
N HIS A 58 -7.91 -9.97 -3.56
CA HIS A 58 -8.76 -9.06 -2.79
C HIS A 58 -9.74 -9.88 -1.96
N LYS A 59 -9.85 -9.56 -0.67
CA LYS A 59 -10.86 -10.10 0.24
C LYS A 59 -11.48 -8.93 1.01
N GLY A 60 -12.79 -8.83 1.01
CA GLY A 60 -13.54 -7.73 1.61
C GLY A 60 -14.86 -7.52 0.92
#